data_AF-A0A438G3A3-F1
#
_entry.id   AF-A0A438G3A3-F1
#
_cell.length_a   1.000
_cell.length_b   1.000
_cell.length_c   1.000
_cell.angle_alpha   90.00
_cell.angle_beta   90.00
_cell.angle_gamma   90.00
#
_symmetry.space_group_name_H-M   'P 1'
#
loop_
_entity.id
_entity.type
_entity.pdbx_description
1 polymer ?
#
loop_
_entity_poly.entity_id
_entity_poly.type
_entity_poly.pdbx_seq_one_letter_code
_entity_poly.pdbx_strand_id
1 'polypeptide(L)'
;MPDRIRDLESLWQLDLSDCSKFEKFPEKGGNMKSLKWLYLKNTAIKDLPDSIGDLESLRRLDLSDCSKWLDLSDCSKFEKFLEKGGNMKRLRDLSLKNTAIKDLPDSIGDFESLWQLDLSDCSKFEKFPKKGGNMKSLKRLYLKNTAIKDLPDSIGDLESLRRLDISDCSKFEKFPEKEGNMKKKGGNMKSLKRLYLKNTAIKDLPDSIGDLESLRRLDLSDCSKFEKFPEKGGNMKSLWKLSLKNTAIKDLPDSIGDLESLEGREHEKFMEAFFKNTAIKDLPDSIGDLESLWFLDLSDCSKFKKFPEKGGNMKSLKRLYLKNTAIKDLPDSIGDLESLRRLDLSDCSKFEKFPIGDLESLWFLDLSDCSKFKKFPEKGGNMKSLMELRLKITAIKSLPTNISRLKNLKRLILGGCSDLWEGLISNQLCNLQKLNISQCKMAGQILVLPSSLKVIDARHCTSKEDLSGLLWLCHLNWLKSTTEELKCWKLGALIPESNGIPEWIRYQNMGSEVTTELPTNWYEDPDFLGFVVSCVYRHNPTSDYCDLECELNLDGNGFEFKDGCWFQCRCEAMVVLKI
;
A
#
# COMPACT_ATOMS: atom_id res chain seq x y z
N MET A 1 33.59 -36.65 -2.89
CA MET A 1 32.90 -37.38 -1.80
C MET A 1 33.55 -38.75 -1.71
N PRO A 2 34.02 -39.20 -0.53
CA PRO A 2 34.58 -40.53 -0.38
C PRO A 2 33.55 -41.59 -0.79
N ASP A 3 33.95 -42.57 -1.61
CA ASP A 3 33.03 -43.59 -2.09
C ASP A 3 32.36 -44.38 -0.95
N ARG A 4 33.04 -44.49 0.20
CA ARG A 4 32.54 -45.16 1.41
C ARG A 4 31.28 -44.55 2.02
N ILE A 5 30.95 -43.29 1.73
CA ILE A 5 29.69 -42.69 2.24
C ILE A 5 28.47 -43.42 1.66
N ARG A 6 28.61 -44.00 0.46
CA ARG A 6 27.57 -44.80 -0.20
C ARG A 6 27.24 -46.08 0.58
N ASP A 7 28.11 -46.54 1.46
CA ASP A 7 27.94 -47.78 2.23
C ASP A 7 27.26 -47.55 3.58
N LEU A 8 26.93 -46.30 3.93
CA LEU A 8 26.32 -45.94 5.21
C LEU A 8 24.80 -46.22 5.21
N GLU A 9 24.42 -47.46 5.52
CA GLU A 9 23.02 -47.92 5.53
C GLU A 9 22.11 -47.15 6.49
N SER A 10 22.66 -46.68 7.62
CA SER A 10 21.94 -45.92 8.65
C SER A 10 21.94 -44.41 8.43
N LEU A 11 22.57 -43.92 7.37
CA LEU A 11 22.62 -42.48 7.08
C LEU A 11 21.22 -41.98 6.73
N TRP A 12 20.68 -41.08 7.53
CA TRP A 12 19.31 -40.58 7.37
C TRP A 12 19.26 -39.13 6.85
N GLN A 13 20.36 -38.39 6.94
CA GLN A 13 20.54 -37.06 6.37
C GLN A 13 21.94 -36.94 5.77
N LEU A 14 22.02 -36.36 4.57
CA LEU A 14 23.25 -35.97 3.90
C LEU A 14 23.12 -34.52 3.46
N ASP A 15 23.95 -33.65 4.04
CA ASP A 15 24.00 -32.24 3.70
C ASP A 15 25.35 -31.92 3.07
N LEU A 16 25.33 -31.59 1.79
CA LEU A 16 26.47 -31.14 1.00
C LEU A 16 26.23 -29.71 0.52
N SER A 17 25.36 -28.95 1.18
CA SER A 17 25.08 -27.57 0.82
C SER A 17 26.37 -26.74 0.85
N ASP A 18 26.48 -25.79 -0.06
CA ASP A 18 27.62 -24.88 -0.20
C ASP A 18 28.97 -25.57 -0.50
N CYS A 19 28.96 -26.88 -0.78
CA CYS A 19 30.11 -27.61 -1.33
C CYS A 19 30.30 -27.24 -2.81
N SER A 20 30.86 -26.07 -3.06
CA SER A 20 30.99 -25.46 -4.40
C SER A 20 31.75 -26.29 -5.43
N LYS A 21 32.61 -27.21 -5.00
CA LYS A 21 33.38 -28.13 -5.85
C LYS A 21 32.68 -29.47 -6.07
N PHE A 22 31.49 -29.67 -5.52
CA PHE A 22 30.75 -30.92 -5.67
C PHE A 22 30.03 -30.93 -7.02
N GLU A 23 30.61 -31.61 -8.00
CA GLU A 23 30.14 -31.60 -9.39
C GLU A 23 29.28 -32.79 -9.81
N LYS A 24 29.39 -33.93 -9.10
CA LYS A 24 28.72 -35.16 -9.47
C LYS A 24 28.28 -35.96 -8.26
N PHE A 25 27.06 -36.47 -8.32
CA PHE A 25 26.61 -37.48 -7.39
C PHE A 25 27.04 -38.88 -7.85
N PRO A 26 27.43 -39.76 -6.93
CA PRO A 26 27.60 -41.21 -7.14
C PRO A 26 26.67 -41.90 -8.16
N GLU A 27 27.20 -42.48 -9.25
CA GLU A 27 26.41 -43.24 -10.25
C GLU A 27 25.63 -44.43 -9.66
N LYS A 28 26.17 -45.06 -8.61
CA LYS A 28 25.44 -46.01 -7.78
C LYS A 28 25.06 -45.27 -6.50
N GLY A 29 23.76 -45.05 -6.28
CA GLY A 29 23.17 -44.37 -5.11
C GLY A 29 23.49 -44.99 -3.74
N GLY A 30 24.34 -46.03 -3.69
CA GLY A 30 24.80 -46.64 -2.46
C GLY A 30 23.71 -47.42 -1.73
N ASN A 31 24.11 -48.15 -0.70
CA ASN A 31 23.23 -48.81 0.25
C ASN A 31 22.54 -47.82 1.21
N MET A 32 22.43 -46.53 0.86
CA MET A 32 21.85 -45.44 1.69
C MET A 32 20.31 -45.52 1.81
N LYS A 33 19.78 -46.71 2.06
CA LYS A 33 18.34 -47.03 2.12
C LYS A 33 17.58 -46.25 3.19
N SER A 34 18.27 -45.74 4.21
CA SER A 34 17.68 -44.94 5.29
C SER A 34 17.65 -43.43 5.01
N LEU A 35 18.25 -42.97 3.91
CA LEU A 35 18.42 -41.55 3.63
C LEU A 35 17.05 -40.88 3.41
N LYS A 36 16.71 -39.92 4.27
CA LYS A 36 15.46 -39.16 4.22
C LYS A 36 15.65 -37.77 3.65
N TRP A 37 16.78 -37.12 3.93
CA TRP A 37 17.04 -35.76 3.50
C TRP A 37 18.38 -35.66 2.79
N LEU A 38 18.35 -35.15 1.56
CA LEU A 38 19.52 -34.89 0.74
C LEU A 38 19.53 -33.41 0.35
N TYR A 39 20.52 -32.67 0.84
CA TYR A 39 20.73 -31.26 0.52
C TYR A 39 21.97 -31.11 -0.34
N LEU A 40 21.78 -30.59 -1.54
CA LEU A 40 22.79 -30.32 -2.56
C LEU A 40 22.76 -28.84 -2.97
N LYS A 41 22.22 -27.98 -2.11
CA LYS A 41 22.02 -26.57 -2.39
C LYS A 41 23.37 -25.89 -2.67
N ASN A 42 23.39 -24.99 -3.66
CA ASN A 42 24.58 -24.19 -3.97
C ASN A 42 25.85 -25.04 -4.28
N THR A 43 25.66 -26.24 -4.85
CA THR A 43 26.75 -27.09 -5.35
C THR A 43 26.99 -26.86 -6.84
N ALA A 44 28.07 -27.41 -7.40
CA ALA A 44 28.37 -27.37 -8.84
C ALA A 44 27.80 -28.58 -9.60
N ILE A 45 26.80 -29.26 -9.04
CA ILE A 45 26.26 -30.49 -9.60
C ILE A 45 25.58 -30.25 -10.95
N LYS A 46 25.89 -31.10 -11.93
CA LYS A 46 25.39 -30.93 -13.31
C LYS A 46 24.13 -31.72 -13.64
N ASP A 47 24.04 -32.91 -13.08
CA ASP A 47 22.97 -33.87 -13.28
C ASP A 47 22.84 -34.77 -12.05
N LEU A 48 21.74 -35.51 -12.00
CA LEU A 48 21.56 -36.59 -11.04
C LEU A 48 21.54 -37.93 -11.78
N PRO A 49 22.28 -38.95 -11.30
CA PRO A 49 22.22 -40.29 -11.88
C PRO A 49 20.89 -40.96 -11.51
N ASP A 50 20.32 -41.73 -12.44
CA ASP A 50 19.02 -42.43 -12.29
C ASP A 50 18.91 -43.25 -10.99
N SER A 51 20.05 -43.73 -10.45
CA SER A 51 20.11 -44.47 -9.18
C SER A 51 19.67 -43.68 -7.94
N ILE A 52 19.59 -42.33 -8.00
CA ILE A 52 18.93 -41.55 -6.94
C ILE A 52 17.44 -41.89 -6.86
N GLY A 53 16.85 -42.29 -7.97
CA GLY A 53 15.49 -42.84 -8.04
C GLY A 53 15.25 -44.03 -7.11
N ASP A 54 16.30 -44.78 -6.74
CA ASP A 54 16.24 -45.97 -5.87
C ASP A 54 16.22 -45.64 -4.35
N LEU A 55 16.33 -44.37 -3.97
CA LEU A 55 16.32 -43.94 -2.56
C LEU A 55 14.88 -43.93 -2.00
N GLU A 56 14.34 -45.11 -1.69
CA GLU A 56 12.95 -45.32 -1.26
C GLU A 56 12.53 -44.53 0.00
N SER A 57 13.49 -44.23 0.89
CA SER A 57 13.24 -43.47 2.12
C SER A 57 13.28 -41.96 1.94
N LEU A 58 13.69 -41.46 0.77
CA LEU A 58 13.93 -40.04 0.54
C LEU A 58 12.61 -39.26 0.65
N ARG A 59 12.64 -38.21 1.47
CA ARG A 59 11.50 -37.32 1.76
C ARG A 59 11.75 -35.91 1.26
N ARG A 60 13.01 -35.47 1.26
CA ARG A 60 13.40 -34.15 0.79
C ARG A 60 14.66 -34.22 -0.07
N LEU A 61 14.58 -33.58 -1.22
CA LEU A 61 15.69 -33.36 -2.15
C LEU A 61 15.77 -31.86 -2.46
N ASP A 62 16.88 -31.23 -2.10
CA ASP A 62 17.10 -29.80 -2.31
C ASP A 62 18.31 -29.57 -3.21
N LEU A 63 18.06 -29.17 -4.45
CA LEU A 63 19.06 -28.83 -5.48
C LEU A 63 19.07 -27.32 -5.74
N SER A 64 18.53 -26.52 -4.82
CA SER A 64 18.38 -25.09 -5.05
C SER A 64 19.73 -24.39 -5.28
N ASP A 65 19.72 -23.30 -6.03
CA ASP A 65 20.88 -22.44 -6.22
C ASP A 65 22.11 -23.11 -6.88
N CYS A 66 21.98 -24.28 -7.52
CA CYS A 66 23.09 -24.91 -8.25
C CYS A 66 23.51 -24.13 -9.53
N SER A 67 22.91 -22.97 -9.78
CA SER A 67 23.31 -22.01 -10.83
C SER A 67 24.22 -20.87 -10.31
N LYS A 68 24.39 -20.69 -8.99
CA LYS A 68 24.93 -19.44 -8.38
C LYS A 68 26.41 -19.13 -8.63
N TRP A 69 27.21 -20.07 -9.14
CA TRP A 69 28.66 -19.85 -9.30
C TRP A 69 28.98 -19.08 -10.59
N LEU A 70 29.04 -17.76 -10.40
CA LEU A 70 29.31 -16.71 -11.36
C LEU A 70 30.83 -16.51 -11.52
N ASP A 71 31.47 -17.30 -12.38
CA ASP A 71 32.73 -16.86 -12.99
C ASP A 71 32.76 -17.32 -14.46
N LEU A 72 32.78 -16.31 -15.31
CA LEU A 72 33.06 -16.24 -16.75
C LEU A 72 32.71 -17.45 -17.65
N SER A 73 31.75 -17.20 -18.55
CA SER A 73 31.55 -17.83 -19.88
C SER A 73 30.84 -19.19 -20.05
N ASP A 74 30.43 -19.90 -18.99
CA ASP A 74 29.59 -21.11 -19.15
C ASP A 74 28.52 -21.26 -18.04
N CYS A 75 27.31 -20.74 -18.29
CA CYS A 75 26.15 -20.91 -17.40
C CYS A 75 25.30 -22.13 -17.81
N SER A 76 25.77 -23.33 -17.47
CA SER A 76 25.17 -24.62 -17.87
C SER A 76 25.11 -25.68 -16.76
N LYS A 77 24.89 -25.32 -15.49
CA LYS A 77 25.25 -26.24 -14.39
C LYS A 77 24.18 -27.35 -14.17
N PHE A 78 23.07 -27.18 -13.46
CA PHE A 78 22.03 -28.25 -13.42
C PHE A 78 21.00 -28.14 -14.55
N GLU A 79 21.12 -28.95 -15.62
CA GLU A 79 20.26 -28.83 -16.82
C GLU A 79 19.19 -29.92 -16.97
N LYS A 80 19.40 -31.11 -16.38
CA LYS A 80 18.57 -32.29 -16.61
C LYS A 80 18.21 -32.99 -15.29
N PHE A 81 16.93 -33.28 -15.11
CA PHE A 81 16.44 -34.12 -14.01
C PHE A 81 16.36 -35.61 -14.42
N LEU A 82 16.32 -36.51 -13.45
CA LEU A 82 16.31 -37.97 -13.59
C LEU A 82 15.24 -38.44 -14.57
N GLU A 83 15.57 -39.33 -15.52
CA GLU A 83 14.56 -39.86 -16.45
C GLU A 83 13.64 -40.88 -15.76
N LYS A 84 14.18 -41.63 -14.79
CA LYS A 84 13.45 -42.64 -14.02
C LYS A 84 13.45 -42.30 -12.53
N GLY A 85 12.28 -41.97 -11.99
CA GLY A 85 12.07 -41.68 -10.56
C GLY A 85 11.28 -42.75 -9.79
N GLY A 86 10.91 -43.86 -10.44
CA GLY A 86 9.78 -44.73 -10.06
C GLY A 86 9.74 -45.32 -8.64
N ASN A 87 10.83 -45.24 -7.86
CA ASN A 87 10.89 -45.77 -6.49
C ASN A 87 10.88 -44.69 -5.39
N MET A 88 11.01 -43.39 -5.70
CA MET A 88 10.96 -42.30 -4.70
C MET A 88 9.54 -41.97 -4.20
N LYS A 89 8.76 -43.00 -3.84
CA LYS A 89 7.34 -42.90 -3.46
C LYS A 89 7.10 -42.12 -2.18
N ARG A 90 8.14 -41.82 -1.38
CA ARG A 90 8.07 -41.06 -0.13
C ARG A 90 8.53 -39.62 -0.26
N LEU A 91 9.00 -39.19 -1.44
CA LEU A 91 9.47 -37.83 -1.66
C LEU A 91 8.30 -36.86 -1.44
N ARG A 92 8.48 -35.90 -0.54
CA ARG A 92 7.48 -34.88 -0.19
C ARG A 92 7.88 -33.51 -0.68
N ASP A 93 9.16 -33.18 -0.58
CA ASP A 93 9.68 -31.86 -0.91
C ASP A 93 10.78 -31.98 -1.98
N LEU A 94 10.54 -31.43 -3.16
CA LEU A 94 11.52 -31.29 -4.22
C LEU A 94 11.73 -29.81 -4.54
N SER A 95 12.96 -29.34 -4.35
CA SER A 95 13.37 -27.98 -4.70
C SER A 95 14.43 -28.02 -5.78
N LEU A 96 14.10 -27.46 -6.95
CA LEU A 96 14.96 -27.20 -8.09
C LEU A 96 15.15 -25.69 -8.30
N LYS A 97 14.76 -24.87 -7.30
CA LYS A 97 14.76 -23.42 -7.38
C LYS A 97 16.11 -22.87 -7.86
N ASN A 98 16.09 -21.91 -8.78
CA ASN A 98 17.28 -21.26 -9.30
C ASN A 98 18.28 -22.29 -9.86
N THR A 99 17.82 -23.16 -10.75
CA THR A 99 18.64 -24.09 -11.54
C THR A 99 18.52 -23.77 -13.04
N ALA A 100 19.36 -24.39 -13.87
CA ALA A 100 19.35 -24.19 -15.32
C ALA A 100 18.44 -25.20 -16.05
N ILE A 101 17.55 -25.89 -15.32
CA ILE A 101 16.70 -26.95 -15.84
C ILE A 101 15.76 -26.42 -16.93
N LYS A 102 15.65 -27.18 -18.03
CA LYS A 102 14.84 -26.80 -19.21
C LYS A 102 13.47 -27.45 -19.21
N ASP A 103 13.38 -28.67 -18.70
CA ASP A 103 12.18 -29.49 -18.66
C ASP A 103 12.21 -30.47 -17.48
N LEU A 104 11.06 -31.06 -17.19
CA LEU A 104 10.94 -32.20 -16.30
C LEU A 104 10.40 -33.40 -17.10
N PRO A 105 10.90 -34.61 -16.86
CA PRO A 105 10.36 -35.79 -17.50
C PRO A 105 8.97 -36.11 -16.97
N ASP A 106 8.15 -36.79 -17.79
CA ASP A 106 6.79 -37.21 -17.40
C ASP A 106 6.76 -38.12 -16.16
N SER A 107 7.88 -38.78 -15.84
CA SER A 107 8.05 -39.60 -14.63
C SER A 107 7.95 -38.79 -13.32
N ILE A 108 8.02 -37.45 -13.35
CA ILE A 108 7.69 -36.62 -12.17
C ILE A 108 6.26 -36.89 -11.68
N GLY A 109 5.36 -37.29 -12.59
CA GLY A 109 3.99 -37.65 -12.28
C GLY A 109 3.86 -38.87 -11.36
N ASP A 110 4.91 -39.70 -11.25
CA ASP A 110 4.92 -40.92 -10.43
C ASP A 110 5.22 -40.63 -8.95
N PHE A 111 5.56 -39.38 -8.58
CA PHE A 111 5.80 -38.99 -7.19
C PHE A 111 4.49 -38.76 -6.41
N GLU A 112 3.81 -39.86 -6.09
CA GLU A 112 2.49 -39.87 -5.44
C GLU A 112 2.44 -39.14 -4.09
N SER A 113 3.55 -39.08 -3.35
CA SER A 113 3.65 -38.40 -2.06
C SER A 113 4.13 -36.95 -2.14
N LEU A 114 4.46 -36.44 -3.34
CA LEU A 114 5.03 -35.11 -3.49
C LEU A 114 4.05 -34.08 -2.98
N TRP A 115 4.47 -33.29 -2.01
CA TRP A 115 3.69 -32.28 -1.32
C TRP A 115 4.03 -30.87 -1.82
N GLN A 116 5.30 -30.63 -2.13
CA GLN A 116 5.79 -29.38 -2.69
C GLN A 116 6.79 -29.64 -3.82
N LEU A 117 6.60 -28.91 -4.92
CA LEU A 117 7.54 -28.78 -6.02
C LEU A 117 7.88 -27.30 -6.20
N ASP A 118 9.15 -26.95 -6.06
CA ASP A 118 9.65 -25.58 -6.27
C ASP A 118 10.62 -25.54 -7.45
N LEU A 119 10.17 -24.91 -8.54
CA LEU A 119 10.90 -24.63 -9.77
C LEU A 119 11.13 -23.11 -9.94
N SER A 120 10.95 -22.32 -8.87
CA SER A 120 11.08 -20.86 -8.96
C SER A 120 12.46 -20.47 -9.48
N ASP A 121 12.54 -19.36 -10.23
CA ASP A 121 13.80 -18.83 -10.78
C ASP A 121 14.53 -19.79 -11.76
N CYS A 122 13.87 -20.85 -12.24
CA CYS A 122 14.37 -21.70 -13.33
C CYS A 122 14.10 -21.01 -14.67
N SER A 123 14.89 -19.98 -14.99
CA SER A 123 14.68 -19.09 -16.14
C SER A 123 14.68 -19.78 -17.52
N LYS A 124 15.23 -21.00 -17.63
CA LYS A 124 15.22 -21.81 -18.86
C LYS A 124 14.06 -22.83 -18.93
N PHE A 125 13.25 -22.95 -17.87
CA PHE A 125 12.17 -23.94 -17.81
C PHE A 125 10.97 -23.50 -18.65
N GLU A 126 10.69 -24.20 -19.76
CA GLU A 126 9.70 -23.74 -20.75
C GLU A 126 8.37 -24.51 -20.73
N LYS A 127 8.35 -25.74 -20.22
CA LYS A 127 7.19 -26.63 -20.31
C LYS A 127 7.03 -27.48 -19.06
N PHE A 128 5.79 -27.55 -18.57
CA PHE A 128 5.43 -28.50 -17.52
C PHE A 128 5.02 -29.86 -18.13
N PRO A 129 5.43 -31.00 -17.52
CA PRO A 129 5.20 -32.32 -18.10
C PRO A 129 3.72 -32.69 -18.17
N LYS A 130 3.34 -33.45 -19.20
CA LYS A 130 1.94 -33.79 -19.51
C LYS A 130 1.31 -34.63 -18.40
N LYS A 131 2.09 -35.52 -17.79
CA LYS A 131 1.66 -36.34 -16.64
C LYS A 131 1.74 -35.64 -15.28
N GLY A 132 2.00 -34.33 -15.26
CA GLY A 132 2.10 -33.56 -14.02
C GLY A 132 0.84 -33.62 -13.14
N GLY A 133 -0.35 -33.80 -13.74
CA GLY A 133 -1.62 -34.00 -13.03
C GLY A 133 -1.71 -35.26 -12.16
N ASN A 134 -0.79 -36.21 -12.31
CA ASN A 134 -0.80 -37.46 -11.52
C ASN A 134 -0.31 -37.28 -10.07
N MET A 135 0.30 -36.14 -9.74
CA MET A 135 0.83 -35.84 -8.40
C MET A 135 -0.30 -35.48 -7.40
N LYS A 136 -1.18 -36.44 -7.10
CA LYS A 136 -2.42 -36.23 -6.32
C LYS A 136 -2.21 -35.65 -4.91
N SER A 137 -1.02 -35.79 -4.32
CA SER A 137 -0.68 -35.22 -3.00
C SER A 137 -0.14 -33.79 -3.05
N LEU A 138 0.15 -33.25 -4.25
CA LEU A 138 0.81 -31.97 -4.42
C LEU A 138 -0.07 -30.85 -3.88
N LYS A 139 0.43 -30.12 -2.89
CA LYS A 139 -0.28 -28.99 -2.26
C LYS A 139 0.31 -27.64 -2.67
N ARG A 140 1.56 -27.60 -3.10
CA ARG A 140 2.27 -26.37 -3.44
C ARG A 140 3.11 -26.57 -4.69
N LEU A 141 2.80 -25.78 -5.72
CA LEU A 141 3.58 -25.70 -6.94
C LEU A 141 4.06 -24.27 -7.14
N TYR A 142 5.37 -24.10 -7.21
CA TYR A 142 6.01 -22.82 -7.48
C TYR A 142 6.75 -22.88 -8.81
N LEU A 143 6.35 -22.01 -9.74
CA LEU A 143 6.90 -21.83 -11.09
C LEU A 143 7.32 -20.37 -11.31
N LYS A 144 7.43 -19.58 -10.23
CA LYS A 144 7.71 -18.15 -10.31
C LYS A 144 8.97 -17.89 -11.12
N ASN A 145 8.96 -16.88 -12.00
CA ASN A 145 10.14 -16.46 -12.77
C ASN A 145 10.74 -17.62 -13.61
N THR A 146 9.87 -18.36 -14.30
CA THR A 146 10.25 -19.37 -15.30
C THR A 146 9.88 -18.91 -16.71
N ALA A 147 10.37 -19.60 -17.75
CA ALA A 147 10.05 -19.32 -19.14
C ALA A 147 8.80 -20.06 -19.65
N ILE A 148 7.97 -20.58 -18.73
CA ILE A 148 6.80 -21.39 -19.05
C ILE A 148 5.78 -20.59 -19.87
N LYS A 149 5.24 -21.22 -20.91
CA LYS A 149 4.27 -20.61 -21.85
C LYS A 149 2.83 -21.00 -21.56
N ASP A 150 2.64 -22.23 -21.12
CA ASP A 150 1.35 -22.87 -20.84
C ASP A 150 1.49 -23.91 -19.72
N LEU A 151 0.36 -24.33 -19.18
CA LEU A 151 0.26 -25.51 -18.33
C LEU A 151 -0.60 -26.56 -19.04
N PRO A 152 -0.27 -27.86 -18.92
CA PRO A 152 -1.12 -28.92 -19.46
C PRO A 152 -2.46 -28.97 -18.71
N ASP A 153 -3.54 -29.34 -19.40
CA ASP A 153 -4.89 -29.45 -18.81
C ASP A 153 -4.95 -30.38 -17.60
N SER A 154 -4.06 -31.37 -17.56
CA SER A 154 -3.89 -32.29 -16.43
C SER A 154 -3.57 -31.59 -15.11
N ILE A 155 -3.08 -30.33 -15.12
CA ILE A 155 -2.91 -29.56 -13.87
C ILE A 155 -4.24 -29.37 -13.13
N GLY A 156 -5.37 -29.38 -13.84
CA GLY A 156 -6.71 -29.35 -13.28
C GLY A 156 -7.01 -30.55 -12.37
N ASP A 157 -6.36 -31.69 -12.61
CA ASP A 157 -6.54 -32.95 -11.86
C ASP A 157 -5.82 -32.95 -10.49
N LEU A 158 -5.07 -31.90 -10.15
CA LEU A 158 -4.41 -31.76 -8.86
C LEU A 158 -5.39 -31.38 -7.74
N GLU A 159 -6.20 -32.35 -7.29
CA GLU A 159 -7.27 -32.17 -6.30
C GLU A 159 -6.78 -31.65 -4.93
N SER A 160 -5.52 -31.92 -4.57
CA SER A 160 -4.92 -31.46 -3.30
C SER A 160 -4.22 -30.10 -3.39
N LEU A 161 -4.09 -29.51 -4.60
CA LEU A 161 -3.31 -28.30 -4.79
C LEU A 161 -3.93 -27.14 -4.02
N ARG A 162 -3.14 -26.48 -3.17
CA ARG A 162 -3.59 -25.34 -2.34
C ARG A 162 -2.96 -24.03 -2.78
N ARG A 163 -1.78 -24.08 -3.39
CA ARG A 163 -1.06 -22.91 -3.88
C ARG A 163 -0.43 -23.21 -5.23
N LEU A 164 -0.72 -22.35 -6.20
CA LEU A 164 -0.07 -22.29 -7.50
C LEU A 164 0.51 -20.88 -7.67
N ASP A 165 1.81 -20.80 -7.91
CA ASP A 165 2.52 -19.53 -8.10
C ASP A 165 3.27 -19.54 -9.43
N ILE A 166 2.74 -18.80 -10.40
CA ILE A 166 3.30 -18.63 -11.76
C ILE A 166 3.67 -17.14 -11.96
N SER A 167 3.94 -16.42 -10.86
CA SER A 167 4.28 -15.00 -10.94
C SER A 167 5.55 -14.80 -11.77
N ASP A 168 5.68 -13.66 -12.44
CA ASP A 168 6.85 -13.28 -13.24
C ASP A 168 7.15 -14.24 -14.42
N CYS A 169 6.20 -15.09 -14.82
CA CYS A 169 6.31 -15.90 -16.04
C CYS A 169 5.81 -15.07 -17.24
N SER A 170 6.66 -14.17 -17.71
CA SER A 170 6.31 -13.18 -18.75
C SER A 170 5.84 -13.76 -20.09
N LYS A 171 6.08 -15.05 -20.36
CA LYS A 171 5.62 -15.76 -21.57
C LYS A 171 4.33 -16.57 -21.36
N PHE A 172 3.79 -16.62 -20.14
CA PHE A 172 2.58 -17.37 -19.83
C PHE A 172 1.35 -16.63 -20.35
N GLU A 173 0.67 -17.17 -21.36
CA GLU A 173 -0.40 -16.47 -22.08
C GLU A 173 -1.81 -16.98 -21.78
N LYS A 174 -1.95 -18.21 -21.31
CA LYS A 174 -3.26 -18.86 -21.12
C LYS A 174 -3.27 -19.74 -19.90
N PHE A 175 -4.33 -19.62 -19.12
CA PHE A 175 -4.63 -20.58 -18.06
C PHE A 175 -5.35 -21.80 -18.66
N PRO A 176 -5.07 -23.03 -18.19
CA PRO A 176 -5.68 -24.23 -18.77
C PRO A 176 -7.20 -24.24 -18.59
N GLU A 177 -7.90 -24.69 -19.63
CA GLU A 177 -9.35 -24.81 -19.65
C GLU A 177 -9.75 -26.29 -19.71
N LYS A 178 -10.92 -26.63 -19.17
CA LYS A 178 -11.51 -27.93 -19.48
C LYS A 178 -12.14 -27.83 -20.87
N GLU A 179 -11.56 -28.51 -21.86
CA GLU A 179 -12.23 -28.64 -23.16
C GLU A 179 -13.64 -29.23 -22.95
N GLY A 180 -14.65 -28.43 -23.30
CA GLY A 180 -16.05 -28.80 -23.22
C GLY A 180 -16.38 -29.88 -24.26
N ASN A 181 -16.43 -31.15 -23.82
CA ASN A 181 -17.42 -32.16 -24.27
C ASN A 181 -17.23 -33.58 -23.71
N MET A 182 -16.25 -33.85 -22.83
CA MET A 182 -16.20 -35.15 -22.17
C MET A 182 -16.96 -35.16 -20.85
N LYS A 183 -17.90 -36.11 -20.74
CA LYS A 183 -18.68 -36.50 -19.55
C LYS A 183 -17.83 -37.02 -18.37
N LYS A 184 -16.57 -36.58 -18.22
CA LYS A 184 -15.77 -36.82 -17.01
C LYS A 184 -15.81 -35.58 -16.14
N LYS A 185 -16.48 -35.70 -14.99
CA LYS A 185 -16.44 -34.76 -13.86
C LYS A 185 -15.04 -34.71 -13.18
N GLY A 186 -13.95 -34.66 -13.95
CA GLY A 186 -12.57 -34.69 -13.44
C GLY A 186 -11.95 -33.30 -13.37
N GLY A 187 -11.29 -32.99 -12.25
CA GLY A 187 -10.25 -31.96 -12.14
C GLY A 187 -10.69 -30.50 -12.09
N ASN A 188 -11.57 -30.10 -11.15
CA ASN A 188 -11.55 -28.70 -10.73
C ASN A 188 -10.53 -28.67 -9.58
N MET A 189 -9.55 -27.76 -9.56
CA MET A 189 -8.58 -27.67 -8.45
C MET A 189 -9.30 -27.20 -7.17
N LYS A 190 -10.24 -28.00 -6.65
CA LYS A 190 -11.25 -27.61 -5.65
C LYS A 190 -10.62 -27.17 -4.33
N SER A 191 -9.40 -27.63 -4.06
CA SER A 191 -8.63 -27.27 -2.87
C SER A 191 -7.79 -26.01 -3.04
N LEU A 192 -7.74 -25.40 -4.24
CA LEU A 192 -6.86 -24.28 -4.53
C LEU A 192 -7.27 -23.07 -3.71
N LYS A 193 -6.36 -22.58 -2.88
CA LYS A 193 -6.60 -21.44 -1.98
C LYS A 193 -5.92 -20.18 -2.47
N ARG A 194 -4.81 -20.30 -3.21
CA ARG A 194 -4.01 -19.15 -3.64
C ARG A 194 -3.51 -19.38 -5.05
N LEU A 195 -3.90 -18.48 -5.95
CA LEU A 195 -3.44 -18.44 -7.32
C LEU A 195 -2.72 -17.10 -7.56
N TYR A 196 -1.44 -17.19 -7.92
CA TYR A 196 -0.62 -16.03 -8.26
C TYR A 196 -0.20 -16.11 -9.73
N LEU A 197 -0.66 -15.12 -10.50
CA LEU A 197 -0.40 -14.94 -11.93
C LEU A 197 0.26 -13.59 -12.20
N LYS A 198 0.76 -12.91 -11.16
CA LYS A 198 1.34 -11.57 -11.24
C LYS A 198 2.38 -11.48 -12.36
N ASN A 199 2.37 -10.41 -13.15
CA ASN A 199 3.37 -10.14 -14.18
C ASN A 199 3.50 -11.30 -15.21
N THR A 200 2.35 -11.79 -15.69
CA THR A 200 2.26 -12.75 -16.81
C THR A 200 1.67 -12.07 -18.06
N ALA A 201 1.74 -12.74 -19.21
CA ALA A 201 1.16 -12.27 -20.47
C ALA A 201 -0.28 -12.72 -20.70
N ILE A 202 -0.95 -13.20 -19.64
CA ILE A 202 -2.31 -13.73 -19.70
C ILE A 202 -3.31 -12.67 -20.16
N LYS A 203 -4.25 -13.05 -21.03
CA LYS A 203 -5.25 -12.15 -21.62
C LYS A 203 -6.62 -12.25 -20.96
N ASP A 204 -6.96 -13.46 -20.51
CA ASP A 204 -8.23 -13.83 -19.92
C ASP A 204 -8.04 -15.03 -18.98
N LEU A 205 -9.08 -15.33 -18.20
CA LEU A 205 -9.19 -16.57 -17.42
C LEU A 205 -10.45 -17.32 -17.88
N PRO A 206 -10.42 -18.66 -17.90
CA PRO A 206 -11.63 -19.44 -18.18
C PRO A 206 -12.68 -19.24 -17.10
N ASP A 207 -13.95 -19.34 -17.48
CA ASP A 207 -15.10 -19.31 -16.56
C ASP A 207 -15.00 -20.36 -15.44
N SER A 208 -14.29 -21.47 -15.68
CA SER A 208 -14.06 -22.50 -14.66
C SER A 208 -13.27 -21.99 -13.44
N ILE A 209 -12.57 -20.85 -13.53
CA ILE A 209 -11.96 -20.23 -12.36
C ILE A 209 -13.02 -19.82 -11.32
N GLY A 210 -14.22 -19.46 -11.79
CA GLY A 210 -15.35 -19.12 -10.95
C GLY A 210 -15.80 -20.26 -10.06
N ASP A 211 -15.54 -21.52 -10.46
CA ASP A 211 -15.92 -22.72 -9.71
C ASP A 211 -14.94 -23.08 -8.57
N LEU A 212 -13.89 -22.27 -8.34
CA LEU A 212 -12.90 -22.53 -7.30
C LEU A 212 -13.40 -22.06 -5.91
N GLU A 213 -14.30 -22.82 -5.30
CA GLU A 213 -14.95 -22.50 -4.01
C GLU A 213 -13.98 -22.24 -2.85
N SER A 214 -12.81 -22.91 -2.84
CA SER A 214 -11.79 -22.73 -1.80
C SER A 214 -10.84 -21.55 -2.05
N LEU A 215 -10.96 -20.85 -3.18
CA LEU A 215 -10.00 -19.81 -3.58
C LEU A 215 -10.12 -18.62 -2.65
N ARG A 216 -9.01 -18.27 -1.99
CA ARG A 216 -8.91 -17.17 -1.01
C ARG A 216 -8.21 -15.95 -1.56
N ARG A 217 -7.26 -16.17 -2.47
CA ARG A 217 -6.48 -15.11 -3.10
C ARG A 217 -6.27 -15.38 -4.58
N LEU A 218 -6.63 -14.39 -5.39
CA LEU A 218 -6.34 -14.31 -6.81
C LEU A 218 -5.54 -13.04 -7.09
N ASP A 219 -4.31 -13.21 -7.59
CA ASP A 219 -3.39 -12.11 -7.86
C ASP A 219 -3.00 -12.08 -9.36
N LEU A 220 -3.62 -11.18 -10.11
CA LEU A 220 -3.37 -10.89 -11.52
C LEU A 220 -2.64 -9.55 -11.69
N SER A 221 -2.02 -9.02 -10.64
CA SER A 221 -1.36 -7.72 -10.70
C SER A 221 -0.30 -7.69 -11.81
N ASP A 222 -0.12 -6.56 -12.48
CA ASP A 222 0.88 -6.37 -13.54
C ASP A 222 0.67 -7.27 -14.78
N CYS A 223 -0.49 -7.94 -14.93
CA CYS A 223 -0.87 -8.63 -16.17
C CYS A 223 -1.37 -7.61 -17.20
N SER A 224 -0.44 -6.88 -17.82
CA SER A 224 -0.74 -5.74 -18.71
C SER A 224 -1.62 -6.06 -19.93
N LYS A 225 -1.73 -7.34 -20.31
CA LYS A 225 -2.58 -7.81 -21.43
C LYS A 225 -3.95 -8.37 -20.98
N PHE A 226 -4.20 -8.44 -19.68
CA PHE A 226 -5.44 -8.99 -19.13
C PHE A 226 -6.58 -8.00 -19.34
N GLU A 227 -7.56 -8.36 -20.18
CA GLU A 227 -8.63 -7.44 -20.62
C GLU A 227 -10.02 -7.78 -20.07
N LYS A 228 -10.25 -9.02 -19.64
CA LYS A 228 -11.58 -9.51 -19.25
C LYS A 228 -11.50 -10.41 -18.02
N PHE A 229 -12.39 -10.16 -17.06
CA PHE A 229 -12.66 -11.08 -15.97
C PHE A 229 -13.75 -12.09 -16.39
N PRO A 230 -13.67 -13.36 -15.97
CA PRO A 230 -14.63 -14.40 -16.37
C PRO A 230 -16.06 -14.08 -15.90
N GLU A 231 -17.04 -14.39 -16.75
CA GLU A 231 -18.46 -14.07 -16.53
C GLU A 231 -19.06 -14.85 -15.36
N LYS A 232 -18.48 -16.01 -15.03
CA LYS A 232 -18.83 -16.80 -13.84
C LYS A 232 -17.82 -16.53 -12.72
N GLY A 233 -18.29 -15.98 -11.62
CA GLY A 233 -17.49 -15.70 -10.42
C GLY A 233 -18.13 -16.11 -9.09
N GLY A 234 -19.46 -16.30 -9.05
CA GLY A 234 -20.21 -16.40 -7.79
C GLY A 234 -20.01 -17.64 -6.93
N ASN A 235 -19.30 -18.66 -7.41
CA ASN A 235 -18.96 -19.80 -6.56
C ASN A 235 -17.67 -19.56 -5.73
N MET A 236 -16.90 -18.48 -5.96
CA MET A 236 -15.67 -18.15 -5.22
C MET A 236 -15.93 -17.57 -3.81
N LYS A 237 -16.75 -18.24 -3.00
CA LYS A 237 -17.25 -17.78 -1.67
C LYS A 237 -16.21 -17.70 -0.54
N SER A 238 -14.97 -18.06 -0.84
CA SER A 238 -13.83 -17.93 0.09
C SER A 238 -12.91 -16.76 -0.27
N LEU A 239 -13.18 -16.03 -1.35
CA LEU A 239 -12.26 -15.07 -1.93
C LEU A 239 -12.26 -13.79 -1.09
N TRP A 240 -11.19 -13.59 -0.31
CA TRP A 240 -11.02 -12.37 0.47
C TRP A 240 -10.01 -11.40 -0.16
N LYS A 241 -9.24 -11.81 -1.17
CA LYS A 241 -8.29 -10.91 -1.85
C LYS A 241 -8.28 -11.10 -3.36
N LEU A 242 -8.70 -10.06 -4.07
CA LEU A 242 -8.64 -9.95 -5.53
C LEU A 242 -7.75 -8.77 -5.95
N SER A 243 -6.72 -9.03 -6.73
CA SER A 243 -5.87 -7.97 -7.29
C SER A 243 -5.83 -8.03 -8.81
N LEU A 244 -6.30 -6.95 -9.44
CA LEU A 244 -6.25 -6.68 -10.88
C LEU A 244 -5.40 -5.43 -11.18
N LYS A 245 -4.56 -5.00 -10.23
CA LYS A 245 -3.74 -3.79 -10.35
C LYS A 245 -2.89 -3.83 -11.63
N ASN A 246 -2.76 -2.70 -12.33
CA ASN A 246 -1.92 -2.58 -13.53
C ASN A 246 -2.31 -3.57 -14.65
N THR A 247 -3.60 -3.84 -14.84
CA THR A 247 -4.13 -4.67 -15.95
C THR A 247 -4.87 -3.82 -16.97
N ALA A 248 -5.14 -4.38 -18.15
CA ALA A 248 -5.90 -3.71 -19.22
C ALA A 248 -7.41 -3.91 -19.12
N ILE A 249 -7.91 -4.42 -17.99
CA ILE A 249 -9.33 -4.73 -17.80
C ILE A 249 -10.20 -3.48 -17.94
N LYS A 250 -11.28 -3.61 -18.71
CA LYS A 250 -12.16 -2.49 -19.10
C LYS A 250 -13.48 -2.48 -18.34
N ASP A 251 -13.99 -3.66 -17.98
CA ASP A 251 -15.29 -3.88 -17.38
C ASP A 251 -15.20 -5.11 -16.45
N LEU A 252 -16.08 -5.17 -15.44
CA LEU A 252 -16.25 -6.33 -14.56
C LEU A 252 -17.65 -6.92 -14.77
N PRO A 253 -17.82 -8.24 -14.75
CA PRO A 253 -19.13 -8.88 -14.91
C PRO A 253 -19.98 -8.72 -13.65
N ASP A 254 -21.31 -8.82 -13.80
CA ASP A 254 -22.26 -8.73 -12.68
C ASP A 254 -22.00 -9.79 -11.60
N SER A 255 -21.42 -10.95 -11.95
CA SER A 255 -21.08 -12.00 -10.98
C SER A 255 -19.96 -11.61 -10.01
N ILE A 256 -19.34 -10.43 -10.16
CA ILE A 256 -18.42 -9.89 -9.16
C ILE A 256 -19.12 -9.62 -7.82
N GLY A 257 -20.43 -9.33 -7.85
CA GLY A 257 -21.23 -9.10 -6.65
C GLY A 257 -21.52 -10.35 -5.85
N ASP A 258 -21.40 -11.52 -6.46
CA ASP A 258 -21.59 -12.82 -5.81
C ASP A 258 -20.35 -13.28 -5.01
N LEU A 259 -19.26 -12.49 -5.02
CA LEU A 259 -18.04 -12.81 -4.29
C LEU A 259 -18.23 -12.62 -2.78
N GLU A 260 -18.65 -13.68 -2.09
CA GLU A 260 -18.76 -13.64 -0.64
C GLU A 260 -17.44 -14.03 0.03
N SER A 261 -17.18 -13.47 1.22
CA SER A 261 -16.08 -13.90 2.10
C SER A 261 -16.67 -14.40 3.41
N LEU A 262 -17.07 -15.67 3.45
CA LEU A 262 -17.70 -16.28 4.63
C LEU A 262 -16.76 -17.13 5.49
N GLU A 263 -15.57 -17.47 5.00
CA GLU A 263 -14.70 -18.46 5.67
C GLU A 263 -13.28 -17.94 5.95
N GLY A 264 -13.04 -17.48 7.18
CA GLY A 264 -11.72 -16.98 7.58
C GLY A 264 -11.51 -16.86 9.09
N ARG A 265 -10.24 -16.90 9.52
CA ARG A 265 -9.82 -16.31 10.81
C ARG A 265 -10.10 -14.81 10.79
N GLU A 266 -10.10 -14.10 11.92
CA GLU A 266 -10.54 -12.68 12.01
C GLU A 266 -10.01 -11.74 10.90
N HIS A 267 -8.80 -11.97 10.37
CA HIS A 267 -8.18 -11.17 9.30
C HIS A 267 -8.61 -11.54 7.85
N GLU A 268 -9.20 -12.72 7.63
CA GLU A 268 -9.68 -13.21 6.32
C GLU A 268 -11.22 -13.10 6.21
N LYS A 269 -11.87 -12.40 7.15
CA LYS A 269 -13.32 -12.17 7.13
C LYS A 269 -13.75 -11.13 6.10
N PHE A 270 -12.85 -10.23 5.75
CA PHE A 270 -13.16 -9.08 4.90
C PHE A 270 -12.47 -9.16 3.54
N MET A 271 -13.20 -8.78 2.51
CA MET A 271 -12.71 -8.79 1.13
C MET A 271 -11.92 -7.51 0.80
N GLU A 272 -10.78 -7.67 0.12
CA GLU A 272 -9.94 -6.62 -0.46
C GLU A 272 -9.97 -6.71 -1.99
N ALA A 273 -10.32 -5.59 -2.63
CA ALA A 273 -10.28 -5.44 -4.08
C ALA A 273 -9.26 -4.35 -4.49
N PHE A 274 -8.26 -4.73 -5.30
CA PHE A 274 -7.24 -3.83 -5.84
C PHE A 274 -7.38 -3.71 -7.35
N PHE A 275 -8.00 -2.63 -7.82
CA PHE A 275 -8.22 -2.33 -9.23
C PHE A 275 -7.40 -1.13 -9.72
N LYS A 276 -6.41 -0.70 -8.92
CA LYS A 276 -5.54 0.44 -9.22
C LYS A 276 -4.92 0.37 -10.62
N ASN A 277 -4.93 1.50 -11.34
CA ASN A 277 -4.34 1.66 -12.67
C ASN A 277 -4.86 0.61 -13.67
N THR A 278 -6.19 0.53 -13.79
CA THR A 278 -6.89 -0.29 -14.79
C THR A 278 -7.63 0.60 -15.79
N ALA A 279 -8.15 -0.01 -16.85
CA ALA A 279 -8.95 0.69 -17.87
C ALA A 279 -10.46 0.69 -17.55
N ILE A 280 -10.84 0.33 -16.31
CA ILE A 280 -12.23 0.25 -15.85
C ILE A 280 -12.93 1.59 -16.04
N LYS A 281 -14.09 1.56 -16.70
CA LYS A 281 -14.91 2.75 -16.94
C LYS A 281 -15.97 2.96 -15.88
N ASP A 282 -16.64 1.88 -15.49
CA ASP A 282 -17.72 1.83 -14.52
C ASP A 282 -17.62 0.48 -13.77
N LEU A 283 -18.26 0.37 -12.60
CA LEU A 283 -18.42 -0.90 -11.90
C LEU A 283 -19.86 -1.41 -12.07
N PRO A 284 -20.10 -2.73 -12.13
CA PRO A 284 -21.46 -3.26 -12.11
C PRO A 284 -22.13 -2.93 -10.77
N ASP A 285 -23.44 -2.70 -10.78
CA ASP A 285 -24.21 -2.35 -9.57
C ASP A 285 -24.11 -3.44 -8.49
N SER A 286 -23.96 -4.71 -8.90
CA SER A 286 -23.82 -5.86 -8.02
C SER A 286 -22.59 -5.80 -7.11
N ILE A 287 -21.56 -5.01 -7.44
CA ILE A 287 -20.41 -4.81 -6.53
C ILE A 287 -20.86 -4.17 -5.20
N GLY A 288 -21.98 -3.44 -5.22
CA GLY A 288 -22.60 -2.87 -4.04
C GLY A 288 -23.08 -3.92 -3.05
N ASP A 289 -23.40 -5.14 -3.50
CA ASP A 289 -23.91 -6.24 -2.67
C ASP A 289 -22.79 -6.95 -1.88
N LEU A 290 -21.53 -6.56 -2.06
CA LEU A 290 -20.38 -7.12 -1.34
C LEU A 290 -20.32 -6.62 0.12
N GLU A 291 -21.16 -7.17 0.99
CA GLU A 291 -21.24 -6.76 2.40
C GLU A 291 -19.92 -6.88 3.17
N SER A 292 -19.06 -7.83 2.77
CA SER A 292 -17.76 -8.11 3.40
C SER A 292 -16.60 -7.26 2.86
N LEU A 293 -16.82 -6.47 1.79
CA LEU A 293 -15.77 -5.64 1.19
C LEU A 293 -15.35 -4.55 2.17
N TRP A 294 -14.08 -4.56 2.60
CA TRP A 294 -13.57 -3.56 3.54
C TRP A 294 -12.60 -2.55 2.90
N PHE A 295 -12.01 -2.92 1.77
CA PHE A 295 -11.04 -2.13 1.03
C PHE A 295 -11.30 -2.22 -0.47
N LEU A 296 -11.48 -1.06 -1.11
CA LEU A 296 -11.61 -0.93 -2.56
C LEU A 296 -10.65 0.18 -3.06
N ASP A 297 -9.73 -0.19 -3.94
CA ASP A 297 -8.78 0.74 -4.57
C ASP A 297 -8.95 0.79 -6.09
N LEU A 298 -9.47 1.91 -6.58
CA LEU A 298 -9.64 2.28 -7.97
C LEU A 298 -8.70 3.43 -8.36
N SER A 299 -7.66 3.71 -7.57
CA SER A 299 -6.73 4.81 -7.84
C SER A 299 -6.12 4.68 -9.24
N ASP A 300 -5.84 5.78 -9.90
CA ASP A 300 -5.23 5.84 -11.24
C ASP A 300 -6.06 5.15 -12.35
N CYS A 301 -7.34 4.82 -12.09
CA CYS A 301 -8.28 4.40 -13.14
C CYS A 301 -8.79 5.62 -13.91
N SER A 302 -7.95 6.18 -14.77
CA SER A 302 -8.20 7.45 -15.49
C SER A 302 -9.46 7.48 -16.36
N LYS A 303 -10.06 6.31 -16.66
CA LYS A 303 -11.32 6.19 -17.42
C LYS A 303 -12.55 5.99 -16.55
N PHE A 304 -12.38 5.80 -15.25
CA PHE A 304 -13.46 5.55 -14.31
C PHE A 304 -14.32 6.81 -14.13
N LYS A 305 -15.62 6.73 -14.43
CA LYS A 305 -16.51 7.90 -14.52
C LYS A 305 -17.61 7.92 -13.48
N LYS A 306 -18.09 6.76 -13.03
CA LYS A 306 -19.24 6.65 -12.14
C LYS A 306 -19.04 5.55 -11.11
N PHE A 307 -19.40 5.85 -9.88
CA PHE A 307 -19.57 4.86 -8.82
C PHE A 307 -20.99 4.26 -8.90
N PRO A 308 -21.19 2.97 -8.57
CA PRO A 308 -22.49 2.29 -8.69
C PRO A 308 -23.56 2.91 -7.77
N GLU A 309 -24.79 3.01 -8.27
CA GLU A 309 -25.91 3.64 -7.53
C GLU A 309 -26.31 2.79 -6.31
N LYS A 310 -26.15 1.47 -6.38
CA LYS A 310 -26.49 0.52 -5.30
C LYS A 310 -25.33 0.26 -4.32
N GLY A 311 -24.46 1.25 -4.09
CA GLY A 311 -23.28 1.09 -3.24
C GLY A 311 -23.54 0.91 -1.74
N GLY A 312 -24.74 1.25 -1.25
CA GLY A 312 -25.05 1.31 0.19
C GLY A 312 -25.02 -0.03 0.94
N ASN A 313 -25.05 -1.16 0.24
CA ASN A 313 -25.01 -2.49 0.87
C ASN A 313 -23.59 -2.90 1.34
N MET A 314 -22.53 -2.18 0.95
CA MET A 314 -21.14 -2.44 1.38
C MET A 314 -20.86 -2.00 2.83
N LYS A 315 -21.62 -2.53 3.80
CA LYS A 315 -21.60 -2.12 5.21
C LYS A 315 -20.24 -2.24 5.90
N SER A 316 -19.35 -3.09 5.41
CA SER A 316 -18.00 -3.28 5.95
C SER A 316 -16.95 -2.35 5.34
N LEU A 317 -17.28 -1.56 4.31
CA LEU A 317 -16.30 -0.78 3.57
C LEU A 317 -15.70 0.31 4.45
N LYS A 318 -14.39 0.23 4.71
CA LYS A 318 -13.66 1.17 5.57
C LYS A 318 -12.77 2.13 4.78
N ARG A 319 -12.31 1.70 3.61
CA ARG A 319 -11.36 2.45 2.78
C ARG A 319 -11.76 2.37 1.31
N LEU A 320 -12.02 3.54 0.74
CA LEU A 320 -12.33 3.71 -0.67
C LEU A 320 -11.35 4.70 -1.29
N TYR A 321 -10.54 4.23 -2.23
CA TYR A 321 -9.59 5.07 -2.98
C TYR A 321 -10.03 5.21 -4.43
N LEU A 322 -10.27 6.45 -4.84
CA LEU A 322 -10.70 6.90 -6.16
C LEU A 322 -9.74 7.93 -6.74
N LYS A 323 -8.52 8.03 -6.17
CA LYS A 323 -7.49 9.01 -6.56
C LYS A 323 -7.24 8.98 -8.08
N ASN A 324 -7.09 10.14 -8.71
CA ASN A 324 -6.73 10.26 -10.13
C ASN A 324 -7.68 9.48 -11.07
N THR A 325 -8.99 9.62 -10.84
CA THR A 325 -10.05 9.06 -11.70
C THR A 325 -10.78 10.17 -12.47
N ALA A 326 -11.59 9.79 -13.46
CA ALA A 326 -12.40 10.73 -14.24
C ALA A 326 -13.83 10.92 -13.65
N ILE A 327 -14.02 10.54 -12.38
CA ILE A 327 -15.30 10.62 -11.69
C ILE A 327 -15.76 12.07 -11.56
N LYS A 328 -17.07 12.30 -11.77
CA LYS A 328 -17.67 13.65 -11.72
C LYS A 328 -18.41 13.92 -10.42
N ASP A 329 -19.05 12.89 -9.89
CA ASP A 329 -19.87 12.89 -8.70
C ASP A 329 -19.86 11.49 -8.06
N LEU A 330 -20.37 11.41 -6.83
CA LEU A 330 -20.69 10.16 -6.16
C LEU A 330 -22.21 10.11 -5.94
N PRO A 331 -22.84 8.92 -6.00
CA PRO A 331 -24.25 8.76 -5.71
C PRO A 331 -24.55 9.04 -4.22
N ASP A 332 -25.78 9.43 -3.91
CA ASP A 332 -26.19 9.71 -2.52
C ASP A 332 -26.06 8.49 -1.60
N SER A 333 -26.16 7.28 -2.16
CA SER A 333 -25.96 6.00 -1.47
C SER A 333 -24.56 5.80 -0.90
N ILE A 334 -23.57 6.63 -1.29
CA ILE A 334 -22.28 6.62 -0.59
C ILE A 334 -22.45 6.97 0.89
N GLY A 335 -23.48 7.74 1.24
CA GLY A 335 -23.82 8.10 2.60
C GLY A 335 -24.24 6.90 3.46
N ASP A 336 -24.70 5.82 2.84
CA ASP A 336 -25.14 4.61 3.55
C ASP A 336 -23.95 3.72 3.98
N LEU A 337 -22.71 4.11 3.61
CA LEU A 337 -21.49 3.39 4.01
C LEU A 337 -21.11 3.68 5.47
N GLU A 338 -21.86 3.10 6.41
CA GLU A 338 -21.75 3.33 7.86
C GLU A 338 -20.34 3.09 8.43
N SER A 339 -19.54 2.21 7.81
CA SER A 339 -18.18 1.89 8.25
C SER A 339 -17.09 2.70 7.56
N LEU A 340 -17.40 3.57 6.60
CA LEU A 340 -16.39 4.24 5.78
C LEU A 340 -15.57 5.21 6.63
N ARG A 341 -14.26 4.96 6.74
CA ARG A 341 -13.33 5.77 7.54
C ARG A 341 -12.41 6.62 6.70
N ARG A 342 -12.10 6.20 5.47
CA ARG A 342 -11.17 6.89 4.57
C ARG A 342 -11.72 6.92 3.16
N LEU A 343 -11.90 8.14 2.64
CA LEU A 343 -12.25 8.40 1.25
C LEU A 343 -11.17 9.28 0.62
N ASP A 344 -10.56 8.78 -0.45
CA ASP A 344 -9.52 9.49 -1.19
C ASP A 344 -9.99 9.74 -2.63
N LEU A 345 -10.31 10.99 -2.93
CA LEU A 345 -10.72 11.51 -4.24
C LEU A 345 -9.66 12.47 -4.80
N SER A 346 -8.43 12.44 -4.27
CA SER A 346 -7.38 13.37 -4.71
C SER A 346 -7.10 13.23 -6.22
N ASP A 347 -6.62 14.29 -6.88
CA ASP A 347 -6.31 14.33 -8.31
C ASP A 347 -7.53 14.03 -9.25
N CYS A 348 -8.77 14.08 -8.74
CA CYS A 348 -9.97 13.90 -9.58
C CYS A 348 -10.38 15.21 -10.27
N SER A 349 -9.64 15.59 -11.32
CA SER A 349 -9.82 16.86 -12.05
C SER A 349 -11.23 17.14 -12.61
N LYS A 350 -12.08 16.10 -12.75
CA LYS A 350 -13.46 16.23 -13.23
C LYS A 350 -14.51 16.26 -12.12
N PHE A 351 -14.10 16.08 -10.86
CA PHE A 351 -15.01 16.00 -9.72
C PHE A 351 -15.61 17.38 -9.41
N GLU A 352 -16.93 17.47 -9.43
CA GLU A 352 -17.67 18.73 -9.33
C GLU A 352 -18.54 18.81 -8.07
N LYS A 353 -19.09 17.68 -7.62
CA LYS A 353 -20.07 17.63 -6.53
C LYS A 353 -19.79 16.47 -5.59
N PHE A 354 -19.83 16.77 -4.30
CA PHE A 354 -19.85 15.77 -3.24
C PHE A 354 -21.30 15.52 -2.82
N PRO A 355 -21.74 14.26 -2.62
CA PRO A 355 -23.12 13.92 -2.31
C PRO A 355 -23.54 14.40 -0.92
N ILE A 356 -24.85 14.35 -0.67
CA ILE A 356 -25.49 14.94 0.51
C ILE A 356 -25.52 13.96 1.71
N GLY A 357 -25.20 12.68 1.48
CA GLY A 357 -25.36 11.58 2.45
C GLY A 357 -24.50 11.66 3.72
N ASP A 358 -24.92 10.88 4.73
CA ASP A 358 -24.42 10.94 6.11
C ASP A 358 -23.23 9.99 6.36
N LEU A 359 -22.03 10.44 5.99
CA LEU A 359 -20.78 9.72 6.25
C LEU A 359 -20.29 9.87 7.71
N GLU A 360 -21.07 9.41 8.69
CA GLU A 360 -20.82 9.69 10.12
C GLU A 360 -19.46 9.19 10.62
N SER A 361 -19.03 8.00 10.17
CA SER A 361 -17.77 7.34 10.56
C SER A 361 -16.53 7.86 9.82
N LEU A 362 -16.70 8.76 8.85
CA LEU A 362 -15.58 9.21 8.01
C LEU A 362 -14.57 9.97 8.85
N TRP A 363 -13.34 9.48 8.87
CA TRP A 363 -12.24 10.03 9.65
C TRP A 363 -11.28 10.87 8.81
N PHE A 364 -11.11 10.50 7.53
CA PHE A 364 -10.24 11.18 6.57
C PHE A 364 -10.94 11.35 5.22
N LEU A 365 -10.90 12.57 4.70
CA LEU A 365 -11.38 12.94 3.37
C LEU A 365 -10.31 13.74 2.62
N ASP A 366 -9.89 13.25 1.46
CA ASP A 366 -8.99 13.97 0.55
C ASP A 366 -9.67 14.28 -0.77
N LEU A 367 -9.79 15.57 -1.07
CA LEU A 367 -10.32 16.15 -2.31
C LEU A 367 -9.26 17.05 -2.96
N SER A 368 -7.98 16.89 -2.61
CA SER A 368 -6.89 17.69 -3.16
C SER A 368 -6.83 17.57 -4.68
N ASP A 369 -6.49 18.66 -5.36
CA ASP A 369 -6.32 18.73 -6.82
C ASP A 369 -7.61 18.43 -7.63
N CYS A 370 -8.77 18.42 -6.96
CA CYS A 370 -10.10 18.46 -7.58
C CYS A 370 -10.42 19.88 -8.08
N SER A 371 -9.74 20.33 -9.14
CA SER A 371 -9.80 21.72 -9.64
C SER A 371 -11.20 22.23 -10.05
N LYS A 372 -12.18 21.33 -10.27
CA LYS A 372 -13.58 21.70 -10.55
C LYS A 372 -14.49 21.70 -9.33
N PHE A 373 -14.01 21.25 -8.18
CA PHE A 373 -14.79 21.19 -6.95
C PHE A 373 -14.95 22.60 -6.36
N LYS A 374 -16.17 23.14 -6.41
CA LYS A 374 -16.46 24.54 -6.09
C LYS A 374 -17.13 24.77 -4.73
N LYS A 375 -17.86 23.77 -4.24
CA LYS A 375 -18.68 23.90 -3.02
C LYS A 375 -18.71 22.58 -2.28
N PHE A 376 -18.47 22.66 -0.98
CA PHE A 376 -18.70 21.55 -0.06
C PHE A 376 -20.17 21.57 0.40
N PRO A 377 -20.84 20.41 0.53
CA PRO A 377 -22.29 20.35 0.77
C PRO A 377 -22.69 20.88 2.14
N GLU A 378 -23.86 21.55 2.24
CA GLU A 378 -24.38 22.10 3.51
C GLU A 378 -24.70 21.01 4.55
N LYS A 379 -25.14 19.83 4.11
CA LYS A 379 -25.31 18.66 5.00
C LYS A 379 -23.99 17.94 5.32
N GLY A 380 -22.87 18.38 4.76
CA GLY A 380 -21.53 17.85 5.07
C GLY A 380 -21.13 17.98 6.54
N GLY A 381 -21.87 18.76 7.35
CA GLY A 381 -21.74 18.81 8.81
C GLY A 381 -22.12 17.50 9.55
N ASN A 382 -22.63 16.48 8.84
CA ASN A 382 -22.97 15.19 9.45
C ASN A 382 -21.78 14.21 9.56
N MET A 383 -20.60 14.55 8.99
CA MET A 383 -19.35 13.79 9.17
C MET A 383 -18.71 14.01 10.55
N LYS A 384 -19.42 13.64 11.61
CA LYS A 384 -19.06 13.94 13.01
C LYS A 384 -17.70 13.39 13.41
N SER A 385 -17.24 12.28 12.82
CA SER A 385 -15.93 11.68 13.11
C SER A 385 -14.75 12.25 12.31
N LEU A 386 -14.99 13.21 11.40
CA LEU A 386 -13.96 13.70 10.50
C LEU A 386 -12.84 14.40 11.27
N MET A 387 -11.62 13.90 11.13
CA MET A 387 -10.43 14.42 11.82
C MET A 387 -9.51 15.19 10.86
N GLU A 388 -9.47 14.79 9.59
CA GLU A 388 -8.63 15.41 8.56
C GLU A 388 -9.41 15.62 7.27
N LEU A 389 -9.45 16.87 6.81
CA LEU A 389 -10.04 17.31 5.55
C LEU A 389 -8.99 18.00 4.69
N ARG A 390 -8.80 17.50 3.47
CA ARG A 390 -7.88 18.09 2.48
C ARG A 390 -8.63 18.54 1.24
N LEU A 391 -8.41 19.79 0.87
CA LEU A 391 -9.06 20.55 -0.19
C LEU A 391 -8.02 21.38 -0.97
N LYS A 392 -6.76 20.96 -0.95
CA LYS A 392 -5.64 21.65 -1.61
C LYS A 392 -5.93 21.79 -3.10
N ILE A 393 -5.63 22.94 -3.73
CA ILE A 393 -5.77 23.17 -5.19
C ILE A 393 -7.19 22.81 -5.68
N THR A 394 -8.21 23.27 -4.97
CA THR A 394 -9.62 23.18 -5.39
C THR A 394 -10.15 24.57 -5.78
N ALA A 395 -11.30 24.61 -6.46
CA ALA A 395 -11.99 25.85 -6.80
C ALA A 395 -12.98 26.29 -5.71
N ILE A 396 -12.80 25.82 -4.47
CA ILE A 396 -13.69 26.14 -3.36
C ILE A 396 -13.55 27.61 -2.96
N LYS A 397 -14.69 28.29 -2.84
CA LYS A 397 -14.74 29.71 -2.46
C LYS A 397 -15.06 29.93 -0.99
N SER A 398 -15.84 29.02 -0.41
CA SER A 398 -16.23 29.04 0.98
C SER A 398 -16.53 27.62 1.47
N LEU A 399 -16.35 27.41 2.78
CA LEU A 399 -16.86 26.23 3.48
C LEU A 399 -18.32 26.50 3.90
N PRO A 400 -19.17 25.47 3.99
CA PRO A 400 -20.57 25.63 4.40
C PRO A 400 -20.67 26.06 5.86
N THR A 401 -21.76 26.77 6.22
CA THR A 401 -22.02 27.25 7.59
C THR A 401 -22.05 26.12 8.63
N ASN A 402 -22.49 24.92 8.23
CA ASN A 402 -22.53 23.74 9.09
C ASN A 402 -21.18 23.03 9.27
N ILE A 403 -20.07 23.54 8.72
CA ILE A 403 -18.72 23.01 8.96
C ILE A 403 -18.38 22.99 10.46
N SER A 404 -19.02 23.87 11.24
CA SER A 404 -18.96 23.94 12.70
C SER A 404 -19.36 22.64 13.42
N ARG A 405 -20.17 21.80 12.77
CA ARG A 405 -20.61 20.52 13.32
C ARG A 405 -19.51 19.47 13.33
N LEU A 406 -18.42 19.69 12.58
CA LEU A 406 -17.25 18.81 12.52
C LEU A 406 -16.38 18.97 13.79
N LYS A 407 -16.96 18.65 14.95
CA LYS A 407 -16.32 18.84 16.26
C LYS A 407 -15.00 18.07 16.42
N ASN A 408 -14.77 17.02 15.65
CA ASN A 408 -13.53 16.24 15.70
C ASN A 408 -12.45 16.70 14.70
N LEU A 409 -12.73 17.72 13.88
CA LEU A 409 -11.80 18.16 12.84
C LEU A 409 -10.56 18.80 13.48
N LYS A 410 -9.41 18.14 13.33
CA LYS A 410 -8.12 18.60 13.87
C LYS A 410 -7.21 19.17 12.79
N ARG A 411 -7.39 18.78 11.53
CA ARG A 411 -6.51 19.15 10.41
C ARG A 411 -7.31 19.58 9.19
N LEU A 412 -7.04 20.79 8.70
CA LEU A 412 -7.66 21.36 7.50
C LEU A 412 -6.57 21.85 6.55
N ILE A 413 -6.54 21.30 5.33
CA ILE A 413 -5.57 21.67 4.29
C ILE A 413 -6.31 22.30 3.11
N LEU A 414 -6.03 23.56 2.82
CA LEU A 414 -6.67 24.40 1.80
C LEU A 414 -5.65 25.01 0.82
N GLY A 415 -4.37 24.65 0.91
CA GLY A 415 -3.33 25.35 0.15
C GLY A 415 -3.58 25.42 -1.37
N GLY A 416 -3.21 26.52 -2.01
CA GLY A 416 -3.33 26.75 -3.45
C GLY A 416 -4.76 27.04 -3.94
N CYS A 417 -5.72 27.32 -3.05
CA CYS A 417 -7.06 27.72 -3.44
C CYS A 417 -7.08 29.20 -3.89
N SER A 418 -7.64 29.49 -5.07
CA SER A 418 -7.48 30.78 -5.75
C SER A 418 -8.45 31.89 -5.33
N ASP A 419 -9.59 31.56 -4.72
CA ASP A 419 -10.69 32.51 -4.44
C ASP A 419 -11.30 32.32 -3.04
N LEU A 420 -10.51 31.89 -2.04
CA LEU A 420 -11.03 31.67 -0.70
C LEU A 420 -11.32 33.03 -0.05
N TRP A 421 -12.59 33.46 0.02
CA TRP A 421 -12.86 34.88 0.34
C TRP A 421 -13.93 35.26 1.37
N GLU A 422 -14.72 34.36 1.96
CA GLU A 422 -15.79 34.83 2.88
C GLU A 422 -16.13 33.93 4.09
N GLY A 423 -15.40 32.83 4.36
CA GLY A 423 -16.01 31.75 5.16
C GLY A 423 -15.22 31.12 6.30
N LEU A 424 -13.95 31.47 6.53
CA LEU A 424 -13.21 30.99 7.71
C LEU A 424 -13.33 32.00 8.86
N ILE A 425 -14.47 32.67 8.95
CA ILE A 425 -14.78 33.60 10.03
C ILE A 425 -15.60 32.82 11.06
N SER A 426 -15.20 32.95 12.32
CA SER A 426 -15.89 32.52 13.54
C SER A 426 -15.39 31.19 14.13
N ASN A 427 -15.40 31.16 15.47
CA ASN A 427 -15.13 30.09 16.46
C ASN A 427 -15.84 28.73 16.24
N GLN A 428 -16.29 28.46 15.03
CA GLN A 428 -17.03 27.29 14.59
C GLN A 428 -16.16 26.02 14.57
N LEU A 429 -14.87 26.14 14.26
CA LEU A 429 -13.91 25.02 14.25
C LEU A 429 -13.10 24.95 15.56
N CYS A 430 -13.81 24.83 16.68
CA CYS A 430 -13.24 24.97 18.02
C CYS A 430 -12.16 23.93 18.40
N ASN A 431 -11.98 22.85 17.64
CA ASN A 431 -10.97 21.81 17.90
C ASN A 431 -9.87 21.72 16.82
N LEU A 432 -9.84 22.68 15.88
CA LEU A 432 -8.87 22.68 14.79
C LEU A 432 -7.46 22.96 15.31
N GLN A 433 -6.54 22.03 15.10
CA GLN A 433 -5.15 22.13 15.58
C GLN A 433 -4.17 22.53 14.49
N LYS A 434 -4.42 22.15 13.23
CA LYS A 434 -3.54 22.48 12.09
C LYS A 434 -4.34 23.03 10.92
N LEU A 435 -3.92 24.18 10.41
CA LEU A 435 -4.47 24.83 9.23
C LEU A 435 -3.36 25.06 8.21
N ASN A 436 -3.51 24.56 6.99
CA ASN A 436 -2.66 24.93 5.87
C ASN A 436 -3.48 25.74 4.87
N ILE A 437 -3.08 26.99 4.66
CA ILE A 437 -3.63 27.92 3.65
C ILE A 437 -2.52 28.40 2.70
N SER A 438 -1.38 27.71 2.65
CA SER A 438 -0.23 28.10 1.83
C SER A 438 -0.62 28.31 0.36
N GLN A 439 -0.01 29.29 -0.32
CA GLN A 439 -0.27 29.61 -1.73
C GLN A 439 -1.73 30.02 -2.05
N CYS A 440 -2.55 30.33 -1.03
CA CYS A 440 -3.91 30.85 -1.25
C CYS A 440 -3.89 32.31 -1.68
N LYS A 441 -4.83 32.68 -2.54
CA LYS A 441 -5.12 34.10 -2.84
C LYS A 441 -6.33 34.54 -2.03
N MET A 442 -6.12 35.47 -1.11
CA MET A 442 -7.17 35.98 -0.23
C MET A 442 -7.77 37.26 -0.84
N ALA A 443 -9.10 37.27 -1.02
CA ALA A 443 -9.79 38.37 -1.70
C ALA A 443 -10.54 39.34 -0.76
N GLY A 444 -10.51 39.14 0.57
CA GLY A 444 -11.24 39.95 1.55
C GLY A 444 -10.64 39.90 2.97
N GLN A 445 -11.43 40.34 3.98
CA GLN A 445 -11.03 40.52 5.38
C GLN A 445 -10.33 39.32 6.03
N ILE A 446 -9.49 39.64 7.01
CA ILE A 446 -8.57 38.76 7.74
C ILE A 446 -9.33 37.62 8.47
N LEU A 447 -8.77 36.41 8.42
CA LEU A 447 -9.27 35.18 9.05
C LEU A 447 -9.32 35.28 10.58
N VAL A 448 -10.50 35.15 11.20
CA VAL A 448 -10.58 34.88 12.64
C VAL A 448 -10.24 33.41 12.89
N LEU A 449 -9.03 33.13 13.35
CA LEU A 449 -8.56 31.77 13.63
C LEU A 449 -9.20 31.22 14.93
N PRO A 450 -9.43 29.91 15.04
CA PRO A 450 -9.89 29.30 16.29
C PRO A 450 -8.77 29.28 17.35
N SER A 451 -9.13 29.43 18.62
CA SER A 451 -8.17 29.45 19.75
C SER A 451 -7.42 28.12 19.97
N SER A 452 -7.94 27.00 19.47
CA SER A 452 -7.29 25.68 19.56
C SER A 452 -6.19 25.44 18.54
N LEU A 453 -5.96 26.40 17.63
CA LEU A 453 -5.00 26.27 16.53
C LEU A 453 -3.56 26.25 17.07
N LYS A 454 -2.82 25.19 16.73
CA LYS A 454 -1.41 24.99 17.13
C LYS A 454 -0.42 25.25 15.99
N VAL A 455 -0.86 25.07 14.74
CA VAL A 455 0.01 25.23 13.56
C VAL A 455 -0.77 25.89 12.44
N ILE A 456 -0.16 26.92 11.84
CA ILE A 456 -0.65 27.56 10.62
C ILE A 456 0.47 27.64 9.57
N ASP A 457 0.21 27.07 8.38
CA ASP A 457 1.07 27.24 7.20
C ASP A 457 0.38 28.21 6.23
N ALA A 458 0.89 29.43 6.15
CA ALA A 458 0.40 30.50 5.29
C ALA A 458 1.48 30.98 4.31
N ARG A 459 2.49 30.14 4.01
CA ARG A 459 3.57 30.51 3.09
C ARG A 459 3.04 30.83 1.71
N HIS A 460 3.62 31.84 1.07
CA HIS A 460 3.25 32.29 -0.28
C HIS A 460 1.76 32.64 -0.45
N CYS A 461 1.03 32.91 0.64
CA CYS A 461 -0.27 33.55 0.55
C CYS A 461 -0.12 34.95 -0.05
N THR A 462 -1.03 35.33 -0.92
CA THR A 462 -1.12 36.69 -1.45
C THR A 462 -2.48 37.26 -1.10
N SER A 463 -2.53 38.46 -0.53
CA SER A 463 -3.76 39.17 -0.18
C SER A 463 -3.77 40.55 -0.85
N LYS A 464 -4.97 41.10 -1.11
CA LYS A 464 -5.14 42.51 -1.53
C LYS A 464 -4.91 43.50 -0.38
N GLU A 465 -5.11 43.04 0.86
CA GLU A 465 -4.82 43.77 2.10
C GLU A 465 -3.56 43.21 2.77
N ASP A 466 -2.91 44.03 3.62
CA ASP A 466 -1.70 43.64 4.34
C ASP A 466 -1.90 42.35 5.18
N LEU A 467 -1.05 41.36 4.97
CA LEU A 467 -1.05 40.10 5.73
C LEU A 467 -0.58 40.30 7.18
N SER A 468 -0.12 41.51 7.56
CA SER A 468 0.13 41.92 8.94
C SER A 468 -1.07 41.70 9.87
N GLY A 469 -2.29 41.72 9.33
CA GLY A 469 -3.51 41.34 10.03
C GLY A 469 -3.55 39.88 10.47
N LEU A 470 -3.04 38.95 9.65
CA LEU A 470 -2.93 37.54 10.02
C LEU A 470 -1.88 37.34 11.11
N LEU A 471 -0.76 38.08 11.03
CA LEU A 471 0.24 38.13 12.10
C LEU A 471 -0.44 38.60 13.40
N TRP A 472 -1.13 39.74 13.38
CA TRP A 472 -1.83 40.29 14.53
C TRP A 472 -2.92 39.36 15.10
N LEU A 473 -3.69 38.67 14.26
CA LEU A 473 -4.70 37.70 14.72
C LEU A 473 -4.09 36.40 15.27
N CYS A 474 -2.96 35.94 14.72
CA CYS A 474 -2.18 34.87 15.35
C CYS A 474 -1.71 35.31 16.74
N HIS A 475 -1.26 36.56 16.89
CA HIS A 475 -0.85 37.13 18.18
C HIS A 475 -2.02 37.31 19.17
N LEU A 476 -3.18 37.79 18.73
CA LEU A 476 -4.36 38.00 19.60
C LEU A 476 -4.94 36.68 20.12
N ASN A 477 -5.00 35.65 19.28
CA ASN A 477 -5.43 34.32 19.71
C ASN A 477 -4.40 33.64 20.61
N TRP A 478 -3.11 33.90 20.38
CA TRP A 478 -2.04 33.50 21.28
C TRP A 478 -2.26 34.08 22.68
N LEU A 479 -2.53 35.38 22.80
CA LEU A 479 -2.80 36.08 24.07
C LEU A 479 -4.11 35.70 24.77
N LYS A 480 -5.11 35.22 24.05
CA LYS A 480 -6.37 34.74 24.67
C LYS A 480 -6.29 33.31 25.20
N SER A 481 -5.32 32.51 24.74
CA SER A 481 -5.18 31.11 25.16
C SER A 481 -4.35 30.92 26.43
N THR A 482 -3.63 31.96 26.87
CA THR A 482 -2.70 31.94 28.01
C THR A 482 -3.38 31.96 29.39
N THR A 483 -4.71 31.96 29.47
CA THR A 483 -5.44 31.88 30.75
C THR A 483 -5.57 30.45 31.30
N GLU A 484 -5.14 29.40 30.59
CA GLU A 484 -5.14 28.01 31.08
C GLU A 484 -3.75 27.35 30.99
N GLU A 485 -3.16 27.08 32.15
CA GLU A 485 -1.95 26.30 32.51
C GLU A 485 -0.84 26.03 31.45
N LEU A 486 0.32 26.65 31.72
CA LEU A 486 1.64 26.52 31.09
C LEU A 486 2.22 25.09 31.10
N LYS A 487 1.71 24.18 30.26
CA LYS A 487 2.39 22.90 29.94
C LYS A 487 2.69 22.79 28.44
N CYS A 488 3.78 23.44 28.04
CA CYS A 488 4.60 23.21 26.84
C CYS A 488 3.84 23.24 25.48
N TRP A 489 3.81 24.40 24.80
CA TRP A 489 3.22 24.54 23.45
C TRP A 489 4.25 24.95 22.40
N LYS A 490 4.38 24.14 21.33
CA LYS A 490 5.08 24.50 20.08
C LYS A 490 4.05 25.10 19.11
N LEU A 491 4.00 26.43 18.99
CA LEU A 491 3.24 27.13 17.95
C LEU A 491 4.14 27.31 16.72
N GLY A 492 3.79 26.67 15.61
CA GLY A 492 4.50 26.83 14.34
C GLY A 492 3.70 27.71 13.39
N ALA A 493 4.16 28.94 13.15
CA ALA A 493 3.62 29.82 12.12
C ALA A 493 4.65 29.98 11.00
N LEU A 494 4.29 29.58 9.79
CA LEU A 494 5.12 29.76 8.59
C LEU A 494 4.43 30.82 7.71
N ILE A 495 4.97 32.03 7.72
CA ILE A 495 4.37 33.23 7.14
C ILE A 495 5.25 33.70 5.95
N PRO A 496 4.69 34.32 4.88
CA PRO A 496 5.46 34.70 3.69
C PRO A 496 6.58 35.69 4.00
N GLU A 497 7.53 35.78 3.07
CA GLU A 497 8.57 36.82 2.98
C GLU A 497 7.94 38.22 3.11
N SER A 498 7.94 38.79 4.31
CA SER A 498 7.83 40.23 4.46
C SER A 498 9.13 40.85 3.97
N ASN A 499 9.09 42.07 3.42
CA ASN A 499 10.25 42.84 2.97
C ASN A 499 11.22 43.25 4.10
N GLY A 500 11.21 42.54 5.24
CA GLY A 500 11.93 42.89 6.46
C GLY A 500 11.14 42.48 7.71
N ILE A 501 11.77 42.67 8.86
CA ILE A 501 11.17 42.52 10.18
C ILE A 501 10.09 43.60 10.34
N PRO A 502 8.84 43.28 10.76
CA PRO A 502 7.84 44.32 11.01
C PRO A 502 8.34 45.39 11.98
N GLU A 503 8.16 46.68 11.66
CA GLU A 503 8.71 47.82 12.42
C GLU A 503 8.25 47.87 13.89
N TRP A 504 7.15 47.19 14.22
CA TRP A 504 6.64 47.11 15.58
C TRP A 504 7.39 46.10 16.48
N ILE A 505 8.42 45.40 15.97
CA ILE A 505 9.26 44.49 16.77
C ILE A 505 10.47 45.24 17.33
N ARG A 506 10.56 45.28 18.68
CA ARG A 506 11.48 46.14 19.44
C ARG A 506 12.94 45.68 19.41
N TYR A 507 13.22 44.37 19.45
CA TYR A 507 14.59 43.86 19.55
C TYR A 507 14.94 42.96 18.37
N GLN A 508 15.83 43.45 17.50
CA GLN A 508 16.23 42.79 16.26
C GLN A 508 17.72 42.43 16.32
N ASN A 509 18.07 41.16 16.09
CA ASN A 509 19.46 40.75 15.93
C ASN A 509 19.63 39.87 14.68
N MET A 510 20.79 40.00 14.05
CA MET A 510 21.23 39.14 12.95
C MET A 510 22.00 37.94 13.52
N GLY A 511 21.41 36.74 13.50
CA GLY A 511 22.06 35.51 13.98
C GLY A 511 21.13 34.53 14.68
N SER A 512 21.68 33.40 15.11
CA SER A 512 20.95 32.32 15.77
C SER A 512 20.39 32.69 17.15
N GLU A 513 20.78 33.85 17.68
CA GLU A 513 20.52 34.32 19.05
C GLU A 513 20.07 35.80 19.13
N VAL A 514 19.25 36.14 20.12
CA VAL A 514 18.83 37.50 20.51
C VAL A 514 18.87 37.62 22.02
N THR A 515 19.51 38.68 22.51
CA THR A 515 19.56 39.01 23.93
C THR A 515 18.99 40.38 24.18
N THR A 516 18.14 40.49 25.20
CA THR A 516 17.56 41.75 25.67
C THR A 516 17.47 41.75 27.19
N GLU A 517 17.61 42.94 27.77
CA GLU A 517 17.25 43.23 29.15
C GLU A 517 15.73 43.43 29.26
N LEU A 518 15.11 42.73 30.21
CA LEU A 518 13.69 42.88 30.52
C LEU A 518 13.48 44.11 31.42
N PRO A 519 12.37 44.86 31.27
CA PRO A 519 12.02 45.93 32.19
C PRO A 519 11.94 45.43 33.63
N THR A 520 12.41 46.21 34.58
CA THR A 520 12.29 45.86 36.01
C THR A 520 10.83 45.64 36.39
N ASN A 521 10.53 44.52 37.06
CA ASN A 521 9.17 44.11 37.45
C ASN A 521 8.18 43.89 36.30
N TRP A 522 8.66 43.53 35.11
CA TRP A 522 7.80 43.17 33.96
C TRP A 522 6.73 42.11 34.31
N TYR A 523 7.02 41.23 35.27
CA TYR A 523 6.10 40.18 35.73
C TYR A 523 4.97 40.70 36.65
N GLU A 524 5.06 41.95 37.12
CA GLU A 524 4.03 42.62 37.93
C GLU A 524 3.14 43.54 37.10
N ASP A 525 3.50 43.79 35.83
CA ASP A 525 2.74 44.61 34.92
C ASP A 525 1.46 43.86 34.49
N PRO A 526 0.25 44.32 34.87
CA PRO A 526 -1.00 43.66 34.51
C PRO A 526 -1.31 43.74 33.02
N ASP A 527 -0.63 44.63 32.28
CA ASP A 527 -0.70 44.75 30.83
C ASP A 527 0.40 43.94 30.12
N PHE A 528 1.25 43.21 30.87
CA PHE A 528 2.26 42.33 30.29
C PHE A 528 1.62 41.05 29.73
N LEU A 529 1.75 40.91 28.41
CA LEU A 529 1.02 39.93 27.62
C LEU A 529 1.89 38.69 27.26
N GLY A 530 3.20 38.77 27.40
CA GLY A 530 4.15 37.67 27.14
C GLY A 530 5.16 37.97 26.03
N PHE A 531 6.13 37.08 25.85
CA PHE A 531 7.22 37.24 24.85
C PHE A 531 6.83 36.71 23.46
N VAL A 532 7.00 37.54 22.43
CA VAL A 532 6.86 37.11 21.02
C VAL A 532 8.23 36.91 20.40
N VAL A 533 8.48 35.71 19.88
CA VAL A 533 9.69 35.39 19.11
C VAL A 533 9.33 35.21 17.64
N SER A 534 9.96 35.96 16.76
CA SER A 534 9.86 35.79 15.30
C SER A 534 11.22 35.36 14.76
N CYS A 535 11.24 34.43 13.82
CA CYS A 535 12.47 33.99 13.18
C CYS A 535 12.33 34.11 11.67
N VAL A 536 13.24 34.85 11.04
CA VAL A 536 13.31 35.00 9.60
C VAL A 536 14.47 34.15 9.10
N TYR A 537 14.19 33.15 8.27
CA TYR A 537 15.22 32.31 7.65
C TYR A 537 15.08 32.36 6.13
N ARG A 538 16.21 32.22 5.43
CA ARG A 538 16.23 32.10 3.97
C ARG A 538 16.09 30.61 3.61
N HIS A 539 15.06 30.26 2.86
CA HIS A 539 14.80 28.86 2.50
C HIS A 539 15.92 28.30 1.62
N ASN A 540 16.48 27.15 2.00
CA ASN A 540 17.43 26.40 1.17
C ASN A 540 16.65 25.42 0.27
N PRO A 541 16.66 25.57 -1.07
CA PRO A 541 15.77 24.85 -1.99
C PRO A 541 16.01 23.33 -2.07
N THR A 542 16.96 22.77 -1.33
CA THR A 542 17.30 21.33 -1.31
C THR A 542 16.69 20.56 -0.14
N SER A 543 15.99 21.22 0.79
CA SER A 543 15.42 20.61 2.00
C SER A 543 13.92 20.82 2.09
N ASP A 544 13.14 19.72 2.08
CA ASP A 544 11.67 19.74 2.18
C ASP A 544 11.14 20.13 3.58
N TYR A 545 12.02 20.19 4.60
CA TYR A 545 11.67 20.49 5.99
C TYR A 545 12.75 21.34 6.69
N CYS A 546 12.32 22.38 7.42
CA CYS A 546 13.13 23.06 8.43
C CYS A 546 12.40 22.91 9.78
N ASP A 547 13.00 22.18 10.71
CA ASP A 547 12.53 22.15 12.11
C ASP A 547 13.16 23.34 12.85
N LEU A 548 12.32 24.24 13.35
CA LEU A 548 12.72 25.33 14.22
C LEU A 548 12.55 24.85 15.67
N GLU A 549 13.63 24.76 16.42
CA GLU A 549 13.61 24.47 17.85
C GLU A 549 14.00 25.74 18.60
N CYS A 550 13.11 26.21 19.48
CA CYS A 550 13.30 27.41 20.29
C CYS A 550 13.38 27.02 21.76
N GLU A 551 14.35 27.59 22.47
CA GLU A 551 14.55 27.44 23.91
C GLU A 551 14.57 28.85 24.55
N LEU A 552 13.87 29.03 25.66
CA LEU A 552 13.85 30.28 26.44
C LEU A 552 14.55 29.99 27.77
N ASN A 553 15.71 30.63 27.99
CA ASN A 553 16.43 30.57 29.26
C ASN A 553 16.28 31.91 29.99
N LEU A 554 15.89 31.85 31.27
CA LEU A 554 15.78 32.99 32.16
C LEU A 554 16.85 32.86 33.24
N ASP A 555 17.93 33.65 33.12
CA ASP A 555 19.04 33.63 34.06
C ASP A 555 18.90 34.76 35.09
N GLY A 556 18.68 34.40 36.36
CA GLY A 556 18.61 35.35 37.46
C GLY A 556 19.71 35.11 38.50
N ASN A 557 20.58 36.11 38.73
CA ASN A 557 21.48 36.14 39.89
C ASN A 557 20.75 36.82 41.05
N GLY A 558 20.22 36.01 41.97
CA GLY A 558 19.25 36.41 42.98
C GLY A 558 19.62 37.62 43.82
N PHE A 559 19.18 38.81 43.39
CA PHE A 559 18.75 40.00 44.15
C PHE A 559 18.84 41.30 43.31
N GLU A 560 19.30 41.25 42.06
CA GLU A 560 19.07 42.25 41.01
C GLU A 560 18.78 41.56 39.68
N PHE A 561 17.61 41.81 39.07
CA PHE A 561 17.27 41.29 37.75
C PHE A 561 17.89 42.17 36.67
N LYS A 562 19.01 41.71 36.10
CA LYS A 562 19.42 42.08 34.73
C LYS A 562 19.21 40.86 33.86
N ASP A 563 18.03 40.79 33.26
CA ASP A 563 17.64 39.62 32.47
C ASP A 563 18.35 39.63 31.12
N GLY A 564 18.74 38.47 30.61
CA GLY A 564 19.23 38.31 29.25
C GLY A 564 18.58 37.08 28.63
N CYS A 565 17.85 37.25 27.52
CA CYS A 565 17.43 36.12 26.68
C CYS A 565 18.59 35.64 25.78
N TRP A 566 18.62 34.39 25.35
CA TRP A 566 19.41 33.99 24.17
C TRP A 566 18.68 32.89 23.40
N PHE A 567 19.01 32.72 22.11
CA PHE A 567 18.34 31.76 21.23
C PHE A 567 19.39 30.95 20.44
N GLN A 568 19.05 29.75 19.94
CA GLN A 568 19.96 28.97 19.11
C GLN A 568 19.24 28.32 17.91
N CYS A 569 19.42 28.85 16.71
CA CYS A 569 18.99 28.23 15.45
C CYS A 569 20.12 27.42 14.78
N ARG A 570 19.80 26.25 14.19
CA ARG A 570 20.75 25.39 13.44
C ARG A 570 20.91 25.77 11.95
N CYS A 571 20.32 26.87 11.52
CA CYS A 571 20.42 27.42 10.16
C CYS A 571 20.80 28.91 10.23
N GLU A 572 21.29 29.50 9.12
CA GLU A 572 21.39 30.97 9.00
C GLU A 572 19.99 31.58 9.13
N ALA A 573 19.67 32.01 10.34
CA ALA A 573 18.38 32.56 10.70
C ALA A 573 18.61 33.81 11.54
N MET A 574 17.75 34.82 11.39
CA MET A 574 17.66 35.93 12.32
C MET A 574 16.56 35.63 13.32
N VAL A 575 16.90 35.62 14.61
CA VAL A 575 15.90 35.61 15.68
C VAL A 575 15.53 37.05 16.02
N VAL A 576 14.29 37.29 16.41
CA VAL A 576 13.77 38.62 16.73
C VAL A 576 12.84 38.48 17.94
N LEU A 577 13.00 39.32 18.97
CA LEU A 577 12.24 39.26 20.22
C LEU A 577 11.42 40.53 20.43
N LYS A 578 10.17 40.39 20.86
CA LYS A 578 9.39 41.48 21.43
C LYS A 578 8.93 41.09 22.84
N ILE A 579 9.16 42.01 23.76
CA ILE A 579 8.59 42.03 25.12
C ILE A 579 7.24 42.73 25.06
#